data_AF-A0A084A3Z9-F1
#
_entry.id   AF-A0A084A3Z9-F1
#
_cell.length_a   1.000
_cell.length_b   1.000
_cell.length_c   1.000
_cell.angle_alpha   90.00
_cell.angle_beta   90.00
_cell.angle_gamma   90.00
#
_symmetry.space_group_name_H-M   'P 1'
#
loop_
_entity.id
_entity.type
_entity.pdbx_description
1 polymer ?
#
loop_
_entity_poly.entity_id
_entity_poly.type
_entity_poly.pdbx_seq_one_letter_code
_entity_poly.pdbx_strand_id
1 'polypeptide(L)'
;MPKMKSQEALVRKRKRWVVLAILVIIIAGCYQWWRQGTLRYEEWSPNQQYVVRNYKIFEFIPRFTMPGDGGHYSGYMRVYDRNGKLLYEEYSNLLDFVEGPFWAKEGVYWIGNNNQDIVPLPTSPLG
;
A
#
# COMPACT_ATOMS: atom_id res chain seq x y z
N MET A 1 -15.48 -55.75 0.59
CA MET A 1 -15.73 -54.50 -0.17
C MET A 1 -14.92 -53.34 0.42
N PRO A 2 -13.76 -52.95 -0.15
CA PRO A 2 -12.90 -51.88 0.40
C PRO A 2 -12.85 -50.58 -0.42
N LYS A 3 -13.50 -50.51 -1.60
CA LYS A 3 -13.36 -49.37 -2.54
C LYS A 3 -14.10 -48.08 -2.12
N MET A 4 -15.19 -48.16 -1.35
CA MET A 4 -16.01 -46.98 -0.99
C MET A 4 -15.33 -46.01 -0.01
N LYS A 5 -14.63 -46.51 1.03
CA LYS A 5 -13.94 -45.64 2.02
C LYS A 5 -12.81 -44.79 1.40
N SER A 6 -12.20 -45.26 0.32
CA SER A 6 -11.13 -44.56 -0.40
C SER A 6 -11.66 -43.32 -1.15
N GLN A 7 -12.83 -43.44 -1.79
CA GLN A 7 -13.43 -42.34 -2.56
C GLN A 7 -13.91 -41.21 -1.65
N GLU A 8 -14.54 -41.52 -0.52
CA GLU A 8 -14.97 -40.51 0.46
C GLU A 8 -13.80 -39.73 1.05
N ALA A 9 -12.68 -40.42 1.34
CA ALA A 9 -11.45 -39.79 1.82
C ALA A 9 -10.83 -38.87 0.76
N LEU A 10 -10.81 -39.29 -0.51
CA LEU A 10 -10.33 -38.47 -1.63
C LEU A 10 -11.22 -37.25 -1.88
N VAL A 11 -12.55 -37.40 -1.83
CA VAL A 11 -13.51 -36.29 -1.96
C VAL A 11 -13.38 -35.30 -0.81
N ARG A 12 -13.22 -35.78 0.43
CA ARG A 12 -13.00 -34.93 1.61
C ARG A 12 -11.67 -34.18 1.53
N LYS A 13 -10.60 -34.83 1.06
CA LYS A 13 -9.30 -34.20 0.82
C LYS A 13 -9.39 -33.14 -0.28
N ARG A 14 -10.03 -33.46 -1.41
CA ARG A 14 -10.27 -32.51 -2.52
C ARG A 14 -11.10 -31.31 -2.07
N LYS A 15 -12.18 -31.52 -1.32
CA LYS A 15 -13.01 -30.45 -0.75
C LYS A 15 -12.21 -29.52 0.17
N ARG A 16 -11.32 -30.06 1.00
CA ARG A 16 -10.41 -29.25 1.85
C ARG A 16 -9.50 -28.35 1.02
N TRP A 17 -8.88 -28.88 -0.03
CA TRP A 17 -8.02 -28.08 -0.92
C TRP A 17 -8.79 -27.00 -1.68
N VAL A 18 -10.02 -27.30 -2.13
CA VAL A 18 -10.88 -26.30 -2.77
C VAL A 18 -11.26 -25.19 -1.79
N VAL A 19 -11.65 -25.53 -0.57
CA VAL A 19 -11.96 -24.53 0.48
C VAL A 19 -10.74 -23.68 0.80
N LEU A 20 -9.55 -24.29 0.94
CA LEU A 20 -8.31 -23.54 1.17
C LEU A 20 -8.00 -22.59 0.01
N ALA A 21 -8.14 -23.04 -1.23
CA ALA A 21 -7.90 -22.20 -2.41
C ALA A 21 -8.87 -21.00 -2.45
N ILE A 22 -10.15 -21.22 -2.15
CA ILE A 22 -11.14 -20.14 -2.06
C ILE A 22 -10.75 -19.16 -0.95
N LEU A 23 -10.35 -19.67 0.21
CA LEU A 23 -9.96 -18.84 1.35
C LEU A 23 -8.72 -17.99 1.05
N VAL A 24 -7.74 -18.54 0.34
CA VAL A 24 -6.57 -17.80 -0.14
C VAL A 24 -6.97 -16.70 -1.13
N ILE A 25 -7.88 -17.00 -2.07
CA ILE A 25 -8.37 -15.99 -3.03
C ILE A 25 -9.09 -14.85 -2.32
N ILE A 26 -9.94 -15.16 -1.33
CA ILE A 26 -10.65 -14.15 -0.54
C ILE A 26 -9.65 -13.28 0.23
N ILE A 27 -8.68 -13.88 0.92
CA ILE A 27 -7.65 -13.13 1.66
C ILE A 27 -6.85 -12.23 0.71
N ALA A 28 -6.42 -12.75 -0.44
CA ALA A 28 -5.69 -11.98 -1.43
C ALA A 28 -6.54 -10.81 -1.97
N GLY A 29 -7.82 -11.05 -2.28
CA GLY A 29 -8.74 -10.01 -2.73
C GLY A 29 -8.95 -8.91 -1.68
N CYS A 30 -9.19 -9.29 -0.43
CA CYS A 30 -9.32 -8.34 0.69
C CYS A 30 -8.03 -7.54 0.90
N TYR A 31 -6.86 -8.19 0.82
CA TYR A 31 -5.56 -7.52 0.95
C TYR A 31 -5.32 -6.52 -0.18
N GLN A 32 -5.62 -6.88 -1.43
CA GLN A 32 -5.48 -5.98 -2.58
C GLN A 32 -6.41 -4.77 -2.45
N TRP A 33 -7.68 -4.99 -2.06
CA TRP A 33 -8.63 -3.91 -1.83
C TRP A 33 -8.17 -2.97 -0.72
N TRP A 34 -7.71 -3.52 0.42
CA TRP A 34 -7.19 -2.74 1.53
C TRP A 34 -5.93 -1.94 1.13
N ARG A 35 -5.00 -2.57 0.41
CA ARG A 35 -3.73 -1.95 -0.02
C ARG A 35 -3.93 -0.86 -1.07
N GLN A 36 -4.99 -0.91 -1.87
CA GLN A 36 -5.27 0.12 -2.87
C GLN A 36 -5.38 1.51 -2.23
N GLY A 37 -6.11 1.60 -1.11
CA GLY A 37 -6.36 2.83 -0.38
C GLY A 37 -7.20 3.86 -1.15
N THR A 38 -7.55 4.95 -0.49
CA THR A 38 -8.26 6.10 -1.07
C THR A 38 -7.27 7.25 -1.24
N LEU A 39 -7.18 7.80 -2.46
CA LEU A 39 -6.36 8.98 -2.71
C LEU A 39 -6.84 10.16 -1.85
N ARG A 40 -5.91 10.81 -1.15
CA ARG A 40 -6.16 11.98 -0.30
C ARG A 40 -5.53 13.24 -0.85
N TYR A 41 -4.31 13.12 -1.32
CA TYR A 41 -3.51 14.24 -1.77
C TYR A 41 -2.63 13.78 -2.93
N GLU A 42 -2.43 14.68 -3.89
CA GLU A 42 -1.44 14.50 -4.94
C GLU A 42 -0.70 15.79 -5.20
N GLU A 43 0.59 15.68 -5.49
CA GLU A 43 1.43 16.81 -5.85
C GLU A 43 2.36 16.42 -7.00
N TRP A 44 2.40 17.28 -8.00
CA TRP A 44 3.26 17.13 -9.16
C TRP A 44 4.62 17.77 -8.94
N SER A 45 5.64 17.10 -9.46
CA SER A 45 6.98 17.68 -9.61
C SER A 45 6.96 18.98 -10.42
N PRO A 46 7.89 19.92 -10.17
CA PRO A 46 7.98 21.17 -10.91
C PRO A 46 8.10 20.99 -12.43
N ASN A 47 8.72 19.89 -12.89
CA ASN A 47 8.89 19.57 -14.30
C ASN A 47 7.75 18.73 -14.89
N GLN A 48 6.70 18.42 -14.11
CA GLN A 48 5.52 17.63 -14.52
C GLN A 48 5.87 16.21 -15.02
N GLN A 49 7.02 15.66 -14.63
CA GLN A 49 7.43 14.30 -15.04
C GLN A 49 7.06 13.23 -14.02
N TYR A 50 6.84 13.64 -12.77
CA TYR A 50 6.54 12.78 -11.64
C TYR A 50 5.42 13.35 -10.79
N VAL A 51 4.71 12.47 -10.09
CA VAL A 51 3.66 12.83 -9.13
C VAL A 51 3.80 11.96 -7.88
N VAL A 52 3.69 12.59 -6.72
CA VAL A 52 3.53 11.88 -5.44
C VAL A 52 2.06 11.85 -5.09
N ARG A 53 1.58 10.68 -4.67
CA ARG A 53 0.20 10.45 -4.27
C ARG A 53 0.13 9.80 -2.90
N ASN A 54 -0.67 10.40 -2.03
CA ASN A 54 -0.90 9.93 -0.67
C ASN A 54 -2.24 9.21 -0.62
N TYR A 55 -2.20 7.91 -0.32
CA TYR A 55 -3.36 7.04 -0.23
C TYR A 55 -3.63 6.68 1.23
N LYS A 56 -4.79 7.07 1.75
CA LYS A 56 -5.26 6.61 3.07
C LYS A 56 -5.77 5.18 2.94
N ILE A 57 -5.27 4.27 3.77
CA ILE A 57 -5.83 2.92 3.86
C ILE A 57 -6.99 2.87 4.84
N PHE A 58 -7.85 1.87 4.71
CA PHE A 58 -8.92 1.64 5.68
C PHE A 58 -8.31 1.15 7.00
N GLU A 59 -8.63 1.82 8.11
CA GLU A 59 -8.26 1.40 9.46
C GLU A 59 -9.44 0.66 10.08
N PHE A 60 -9.28 -0.66 10.30
CA PHE A 60 -10.32 -1.50 10.90
C PHE A 60 -10.48 -1.24 12.41
N ILE A 61 -9.38 -0.87 13.07
CA ILE A 61 -9.37 -0.51 14.50
C ILE A 61 -9.35 1.02 14.54
N PRO A 62 -10.43 1.69 15.00
CA PRO A 62 -10.39 3.13 15.20
C PRO A 62 -9.32 3.45 16.24
N ARG A 63 -8.33 4.26 15.85
CA ARG A 63 -7.38 4.82 16.81
C ARG A 63 -8.17 5.71 17.75
N PHE A 64 -8.21 5.37 19.04
CA PHE A 64 -8.74 6.27 20.07
C PHE A 64 -7.82 7.48 20.13
N THR A 65 -8.25 8.60 19.55
CA THR A 65 -7.56 9.88 19.64
C THR A 65 -8.13 10.66 20.83
N MET A 66 -7.29 11.44 21.50
CA MET A 66 -7.77 12.32 22.56
C MET A 66 -8.58 13.47 21.94
N PRO A 67 -9.56 14.08 22.66
CA PRO A 67 -10.21 15.30 22.19
C PRO A 67 -9.15 16.38 21.89
N GLY A 68 -9.01 16.76 20.61
CA GLY A 68 -8.02 17.72 20.14
C GLY A 68 -6.87 17.14 19.30
N ASP A 69 -6.70 15.82 19.22
CA ASP A 69 -5.60 15.18 18.46
C ASP A 69 -5.75 15.33 16.93
N GLY A 70 -6.95 15.60 16.43
CA GLY A 70 -7.24 15.42 15.01
C GLY A 70 -7.23 13.92 14.64
N GLY A 71 -8.00 13.53 13.63
CA GLY A 71 -8.06 12.12 13.24
C GLY A 71 -6.81 11.70 12.48
N HIS A 72 -5.95 10.87 13.08
CA HIS A 72 -4.77 10.32 12.41
C HIS A 72 -5.11 9.21 11.43
N TYR A 73 -4.25 9.01 10.42
CA TYR A 73 -4.45 7.89 9.52
C TYR A 73 -3.16 7.31 8.93
N SER A 74 -3.20 6.00 8.76
CA SER A 74 -2.17 5.25 8.04
C SER A 74 -2.42 5.27 6.53
N GLY A 75 -1.37 5.09 5.75
CA GLY A 75 -1.48 5.12 4.30
C GLY A 75 -0.17 4.85 3.58
N TYR A 76 -0.23 4.97 2.25
CA TYR A 76 0.91 4.85 1.37
C TYR A 76 1.21 6.18 0.69
N MET A 77 2.48 6.53 0.64
CA MET A 77 3.02 7.54 -0.27
C MET A 77 3.57 6.81 -1.47
N ARG A 78 3.16 7.22 -2.66
CA ARG A 78 3.54 6.55 -3.90
C ARG A 78 4.04 7.58 -4.90
N VAL A 79 5.22 7.35 -5.43
CA VAL A 79 5.82 8.16 -6.49
C VAL A 79 5.56 7.47 -7.82
N TYR A 80 4.95 8.20 -8.76
CA TYR A 80 4.70 7.73 -10.11
C TYR A 80 5.41 8.59 -11.14
N ASP A 81 5.72 8.01 -12.29
CA ASP A 81 6.03 8.78 -13.49
C ASP A 81 4.75 9.37 -14.14
N ARG A 82 4.94 10.27 -15.11
CA ARG A 82 3.85 10.86 -15.91
C ARG A 82 2.99 9.85 -16.67
N ASN A 83 3.47 8.62 -16.85
CA ASN A 83 2.76 7.54 -17.53
C ASN A 83 1.98 6.65 -16.55
N GLY A 84 2.04 6.94 -15.24
CA GLY A 84 1.40 6.16 -14.19
C GLY A 84 2.19 4.93 -13.73
N LYS A 85 3.45 4.78 -14.12
CA LYS A 85 4.34 3.73 -13.60
C LYS A 85 4.74 4.06 -12.17
N LEU A 86 4.50 3.14 -11.24
CA LEU A 86 4.97 3.24 -9.86
C LEU A 86 6.50 3.13 -9.82
N LEU A 87 7.15 4.14 -9.26
CA LEU A 87 8.61 4.19 -9.08
C LEU A 87 9.00 3.87 -7.64
N TYR A 88 8.20 4.31 -6.68
CA TYR A 88 8.46 4.11 -5.26
C TYR A 88 7.16 4.05 -4.47
N GLU A 89 7.12 3.22 -3.43
CA GLU A 89 6.01 3.11 -2.49
C GLU A 89 6.57 3.02 -1.08
N GLU A 90 5.94 3.76 -0.17
CA GLU A 90 6.26 3.70 1.24
C GLU A 90 5.01 3.80 2.11
N TYR A 91 5.01 3.04 3.19
CA TYR A 91 3.93 3.00 4.16
C TYR A 91 4.24 3.90 5.35
N SER A 92 3.26 4.71 5.77
CA SER A 92 3.31 5.48 7.02
C SER A 92 2.10 5.17 7.89
N ASN A 93 2.35 5.01 9.19
CA ASN A 93 1.32 4.86 10.23
C ASN A 93 0.67 6.19 10.64
N LEU A 94 1.31 7.31 10.27
CA LEU A 94 0.95 8.68 10.64
C LEU A 94 1.12 9.56 9.39
N LEU A 95 0.40 9.21 8.33
CA LEU A 95 0.56 9.83 7.01
C LEU A 95 0.20 11.32 7.03
N ASP A 96 -0.68 11.73 7.93
CA ASP A 96 -1.07 13.12 8.19
C ASP A 96 0.02 13.98 8.83
N PHE A 97 1.05 13.37 9.43
CA PHE A 97 2.22 14.07 9.97
C PHE A 97 3.40 14.10 9.00
N VAL A 98 3.26 13.45 7.84
CA VAL A 98 4.32 13.49 6.85
C VAL A 98 4.28 14.81 6.11
N GLU A 99 5.36 15.57 6.22
CA GLU A 99 5.55 16.84 5.52
C GLU A 99 6.23 16.61 4.17
N GLY A 100 5.69 17.26 3.14
CA GLY A 100 6.14 17.14 1.75
C GLY A 100 5.01 16.75 0.80
N PRO A 101 5.34 16.31 -0.43
CA PRO A 101 6.69 16.04 -0.94
C PRO A 101 7.55 17.29 -1.15
N PHE A 102 8.86 17.14 -0.97
CA PHE A 102 9.86 18.14 -1.31
C PHE A 102 10.67 17.68 -2.52
N TRP A 103 10.66 18.49 -3.57
CA TRP A 103 11.38 18.19 -4.82
C TRP A 103 12.79 18.80 -4.79
N ALA A 104 13.80 17.95 -4.95
CA ALA A 104 15.20 18.30 -5.04
C ALA A 104 15.78 17.87 -6.39
N LYS A 105 17.04 18.25 -6.68
CA LYS A 105 17.70 17.81 -7.91
C LYS A 105 17.98 16.31 -7.87
N GLU A 106 18.33 15.82 -6.69
CA GLU A 106 18.69 14.44 -6.39
C GLU A 106 17.48 13.51 -6.33
N GLY A 107 16.27 14.06 -6.22
CA GLY A 107 15.05 13.25 -6.12
C GLY A 107 13.89 13.93 -5.40
N VAL A 108 13.06 13.13 -4.76
CA VAL A 108 11.93 13.59 -3.92
C VAL A 108 12.07 13.06 -2.49
N TYR A 109 11.77 13.85 -1.49
CA TYR A 109 11.80 13.39 -0.09
C TYR A 109 10.64 13.97 0.72
N TRP A 110 10.48 13.46 1.93
CA TRP A 110 9.48 13.89 2.90
C TRP A 110 10.02 13.71 4.31
N ILE A 111 9.43 14.41 5.27
CA ILE A 111 9.85 14.43 6.67
C ILE A 111 8.70 13.89 7.54
N GLY A 112 9.00 13.27 8.68
CA GLY A 112 7.95 12.73 9.58
C GLY A 112 7.67 11.24 9.38
N ASN A 113 8.60 10.54 8.76
CA ASN A 113 8.56 9.12 8.45
C ASN A 113 9.88 8.46 8.90
N ASN A 114 9.85 7.15 9.19
CA ASN A 114 11.00 6.31 9.49
C ASN A 114 12.10 6.35 8.41
N ASN A 115 11.74 6.48 7.13
CA ASN A 115 12.71 6.61 6.04
C ASN A 115 12.77 8.09 5.61
N GLN A 116 13.93 8.71 5.90
CA GLN A 116 14.21 10.11 5.58
C GLN A 116 15.13 10.24 4.36
N ASP A 117 15.38 9.13 3.66
CA ASP A 117 16.25 9.12 2.50
C ASP A 117 15.57 9.79 1.30
N ILE A 118 16.39 10.42 0.46
CA ILE A 118 15.93 10.97 -0.81
C ILE A 118 15.56 9.82 -1.75
N VAL A 119 14.36 9.93 -2.30
CA VAL A 119 13.76 9.38 -3.52
C VAL A 119 14.50 9.52 -4.85
N PRO A 120 15.56 8.77 -5.24
CA PRO A 120 16.21 9.04 -6.53
C PRO A 120 15.22 8.84 -7.68
N LEU A 121 15.06 9.87 -8.51
CA LEU A 121 14.20 9.83 -9.69
C LEU A 121 15.03 9.48 -10.93
N PRO A 122 14.43 8.87 -11.97
CA PRO A 122 15.16 8.54 -13.20
C PRO A 122 15.83 9.74 -13.90
N THR A 123 15.36 10.97 -13.68
CA THR A 123 15.98 12.19 -14.23
C THR A 123 16.94 12.88 -13.27
N SER A 124 17.10 12.36 -12.05
CA SER A 124 18.03 12.92 -11.08
C SER A 124 19.47 12.67 -11.55
N PRO A 125 20.41 13.61 -11.34
CA PRO A 125 21.82 13.38 -11.64
C PRO A 125 22.27 12.13 -10.88
N LEU A 126 22.91 11.19 -11.58
CA LEU A 126 23.60 10.08 -10.93
C LEU A 126 24.73 10.70 -10.10
N GLY A 127 24.59 10.64 -8.77
CA GLY A 127 25.65 11.00 -7.84
C GLY A 127 26.86 10.09 -7.98
#